data_AF-A0A9E2DNZ4-F1
#
_entry.id   AF-A0A9E2DNZ4-F1
#
_cell.length_a   1.000
_cell.length_b   1.000
_cell.length_c   1.000
_cell.angle_alpha   90.00
_cell.angle_beta   90.00
_cell.angle_gamma   90.00
#
_symmetry.space_group_name_H-M   'P 1'
#
loop_
_entity.id
_entity.type
_entity.pdbx_description
1 polymer ?
#
loop_
_entity_poly.entity_id
_entity_poly.type
_entity_poly.pdbx_seq_one_letter_code
_entity_poly.pdbx_strand_id
1 'polypeptide(L)'
;MKDFYIIGVMSGTSIDGLDLVYAKFVFEESWKFKIISTKTYEYDNEWQVILKSIVKNNIESVKQIDQNYTRLLSEYILQFINEYNISKIDFVSSHGHTAFHDPSNSLTYQLGNLPELSNYLGL
;
A
#
# COMPACT_ATOMS: atom_id res chain seq x y z
N MET A 1 18.74 -10.88 19.02
CA MET A 1 18.04 -9.64 18.66
C MET A 1 17.68 -9.75 17.18
N LYS A 2 16.40 -9.62 16.82
CA LYS A 2 15.97 -9.77 15.42
C LYS A 2 15.54 -8.41 14.89
N ASP A 3 16.22 -7.98 13.83
CA ASP A 3 15.90 -6.78 13.10
C ASP A 3 14.89 -7.12 12.00
N PHE A 4 13.86 -6.30 11.86
CA PHE A 4 12.87 -6.37 10.78
C PHE A 4 12.93 -5.10 9.94
N TYR A 5 13.08 -5.26 8.64
CA TYR A 5 13.10 -4.19 7.66
C TYR A 5 11.81 -4.26 6.85
N ILE A 6 10.95 -3.27 7.01
CA ILE A 6 9.56 -3.30 6.52
C ILE A 6 9.33 -2.11 5.61
N ILE A 7 8.61 -2.33 4.51
CA ILE A 7 7.98 -1.26 3.75
C ILE A 7 6.51 -1.16 4.17
N GLY A 8 6.11 -0.02 4.73
CA GLY A 8 4.71 0.32 4.97
C GLY A 8 4.13 1.08 3.77
N VAL A 9 2.92 0.74 3.37
CA VAL A 9 2.23 1.34 2.22
C VAL A 9 0.84 1.79 2.63
N MET A 10 0.49 3.05 2.36
CA MET A 10 -0.79 3.64 2.74
C MET A 10 -1.32 4.57 1.65
N SER A 11 -2.60 4.40 1.30
CA SER A 11 -3.35 5.38 0.49
C SER A 11 -4.45 5.99 1.34
N GLY A 12 -4.33 7.29 1.63
CA GLY A 12 -5.30 8.04 2.41
C GLY A 12 -6.59 8.35 1.63
N THR A 13 -7.64 8.72 2.36
CA THR A 13 -8.91 9.17 1.77
C THR A 13 -8.83 10.55 1.12
N SER A 14 -7.70 11.26 1.26
CA SER A 14 -7.36 12.47 0.51
C SER A 14 -7.20 12.19 -0.98
N ILE A 15 -6.79 10.96 -1.35
CA ILE A 15 -6.57 10.54 -2.74
C ILE A 15 -5.56 11.48 -3.44
N ASP A 16 -4.57 11.95 -2.69
CA ASP A 16 -3.47 12.78 -3.17
C ASP A 16 -2.27 11.93 -3.61
N GLY A 17 -2.04 10.79 -2.97
CA GLY A 17 -0.98 9.88 -3.39
C GLY A 17 -0.90 8.59 -2.57
N LEU A 18 0.19 7.87 -2.83
CA LEU A 18 0.59 6.68 -2.10
C LEU A 18 1.80 6.98 -1.21
N ASP A 19 1.61 6.86 0.10
CA ASP A 19 2.66 7.02 1.08
C ASP A 19 3.41 5.70 1.27
N LEU A 20 4.74 5.75 1.16
CA LEU A 20 5.64 4.64 1.47
C LEU A 20 6.62 5.05 2.56
N VAL A 21 6.86 4.12 3.47
CA VAL A 21 7.89 4.22 4.51
C VAL A 21 8.72 2.96 4.53
N TYR A 22 10.04 3.11 4.51
CA TYR A 22 10.97 2.04 4.84
C TYR A 22 11.45 2.23 6.27
N ALA A 23 11.20 1.24 7.13
CA ALA A 23 11.51 1.33 8.55
C ALA A 23 12.18 0.06 9.07
N LYS A 24 13.07 0.24 10.05
CA LYS A 24 13.67 -0.83 10.83
C LYS A 24 12.97 -0.94 12.17
N PHE A 25 12.51 -2.13 12.52
CA PHE A 25 12.00 -2.48 13.84
C PHE A 25 12.96 -3.44 14.54
N VAL A 26 13.13 -3.24 15.85
CA VAL A 26 13.97 -4.08 16.69
C VAL A 26 13.18 -4.44 17.94
N PHE A 27 13.12 -5.73 18.25
CA PHE A 27 12.55 -6.19 19.51
C PHE A 27 13.67 -6.56 20.50
N GLU A 28 13.67 -5.87 21.64
CA GLU A 28 14.53 -6.13 22.79
C GLU A 28 13.64 -6.46 24.00
N GLU A 29 13.64 -5.62 25.04
CA GLU A 29 12.64 -5.63 26.12
C GLU A 29 11.33 -4.96 25.69
N SER A 30 11.39 -4.09 24.68
CA SER A 30 10.26 -3.40 24.05
C SER A 30 10.54 -3.16 22.56
N TRP A 31 9.49 -2.83 21.79
CA TRP A 31 9.64 -2.48 20.38
C TRP A 31 10.29 -1.11 20.22
N LYS A 32 11.35 -1.06 19.41
CA LYS A 32 11.99 0.18 18.94
C LYS A 32 11.88 0.24 17.42
N PHE A 33 11.82 1.45 16.88
CA PHE A 33 11.79 1.64 15.43
C PHE A 33 12.68 2.80 14.97
N LYS A 34 13.09 2.75 13.71
CA LYS A 34 13.76 3.84 12.99
C LYS A 34 13.17 3.94 11.59
N ILE A 35 12.69 5.13 11.23
CA ILE A 35 12.34 5.47 9.85
C ILE A 35 13.65 5.69 9.08
N ILE A 36 13.81 5.00 7.95
CA ILE A 36 14.99 5.07 7.09
C ILE A 36 14.72 5.97 5.89
N SER A 37 13.57 5.79 5.25
CA SER A 37 13.17 6.57 4.07
C SER A 37 11.65 6.67 4.01
N THR A 38 11.16 7.78 3.47
CA THR A 38 9.74 8.04 3.27
C THR A 38 9.54 8.76 1.95
N LYS A 39 8.46 8.45 1.23
CA LYS A 39 8.06 9.19 0.05
C LYS A 39 6.57 9.06 -0.19
N THR A 40 5.96 10.14 -0.69
CA THR A 40 4.62 10.13 -1.26
C THR A 40 4.74 10.18 -2.77
N TYR A 41 4.12 9.23 -3.47
CA TYR A 41 3.97 9.26 -4.92
C TYR A 41 2.58 9.81 -5.25
N GLU A 42 2.51 10.98 -5.88
CA GLU A 42 1.24 11.58 -6.26
C GLU A 42 0.50 10.69 -7.27
N TYR A 43 -0.81 10.54 -7.08
CA TYR A 43 -1.65 9.90 -8.09
C TYR A 43 -1.86 10.82 -9.27
N ASP A 44 -1.82 10.25 -10.47
CA ASP A 44 -2.28 10.96 -11.65
C ASP A 44 -3.78 11.27 -11.57
N ASN A 45 -4.21 12.20 -12.43
CA ASN A 45 -5.61 12.66 -12.45
C ASN A 45 -6.60 11.51 -12.73
N GLU A 46 -6.19 10.49 -13.48
CA GLU A 46 -7.05 9.35 -13.82
C GLU A 46 -7.35 8.51 -12.57
N TRP A 47 -6.31 8.13 -11.83
CA TRP A 47 -6.45 7.39 -10.57
C TRP A 47 -7.20 8.18 -9.51
N GLN A 48 -6.98 9.49 -9.42
CA GLN A 48 -7.77 10.33 -8.52
C GLN A 48 -9.28 10.26 -8.83
N VAL A 49 -9.65 10.28 -10.12
CA VAL A 49 -11.06 10.18 -10.53
C VAL A 49 -11.62 8.78 -10.26
N ILE A 50 -10.86 7.73 -10.57
CA ILE A 50 -11.25 6.33 -10.32
C ILE A 50 -11.52 6.12 -8.82
N LEU A 51 -10.56 6.46 -7.96
CA LEU A 51 -10.68 6.23 -6.50
C LEU A 51 -11.80 7.10 -5.89
N LYS A 52 -11.99 8.35 -6.33
CA LYS A 52 -13.11 9.21 -5.88
C LYS A 52 -14.49 8.66 -6.23
N SER A 53 -14.60 7.90 -7.32
CA SER A 53 -15.87 7.37 -7.81
C SER A 53 -16.15 5.93 -7.36
N ILE A 54 -15.25 5.32 -6.59
CA ILE A 54 -15.27 3.89 -6.30
C ILE A 54 -16.53 3.42 -5.56
N VAL A 55 -17.05 4.23 -4.64
CA VAL A 55 -18.28 3.93 -3.88
C VAL A 55 -19.54 3.87 -4.77
N LYS A 56 -19.48 4.40 -5.99
CA LYS A 56 -20.59 4.40 -6.96
C LYS A 56 -20.54 3.22 -7.93
N ASN A 57 -19.48 2.42 -7.87
CA ASN A 57 -19.23 1.32 -8.79
C ASN A 57 -19.95 0.03 -8.37
N ASN A 58 -20.20 -0.86 -9.33
CA ASN A 58 -20.72 -2.18 -9.03
C ASN A 58 -19.57 -3.12 -8.61
N ILE A 59 -19.91 -4.29 -8.06
CA ILE A 59 -18.91 -5.24 -7.52
C ILE A 59 -17.92 -5.70 -8.59
N GLU A 60 -18.37 -5.89 -9.83
CA GLU A 60 -17.52 -6.38 -10.92
C GLU A 60 -16.49 -5.32 -11.33
N SER A 61 -16.91 -4.05 -11.44
CA SER A 61 -15.98 -2.96 -11.72
C SER A 61 -15.01 -2.72 -10.56
N VAL A 62 -15.44 -2.87 -9.30
CA VAL A 62 -14.54 -2.79 -8.14
C VAL A 62 -13.45 -3.86 -8.19
N LYS A 63 -13.77 -5.11 -8.55
CA LYS A 63 -12.76 -6.17 -8.70
C LYS A 63 -11.72 -5.85 -9.78
N GLN A 64 -12.16 -5.31 -10.91
CA GLN A 64 -11.24 -4.90 -11.98
C GLN A 64 -10.35 -3.73 -11.53
N ILE A 65 -10.93 -2.76 -10.81
CA ILE A 65 -10.16 -1.65 -10.24
C ILE A 65 -9.14 -2.17 -9.22
N ASP A 66 -9.50 -3.15 -8.39
CA ASP A 66 -8.61 -3.75 -7.40
C ASP A 66 -7.38 -4.40 -8.05
N GLN A 67 -7.57 -5.16 -9.12
CA GLN A 67 -6.48 -5.74 -9.90
C GLN A 67 -5.56 -4.67 -10.48
N ASN A 68 -6.13 -3.64 -11.11
CA ASN A 68 -5.36 -2.54 -11.70
C ASN A 68 -4.62 -1.74 -10.63
N TYR A 69 -5.26 -1.52 -9.48
CA TYR A 69 -4.71 -0.77 -8.37
C TYR A 69 -3.60 -1.56 -7.67
N THR A 70 -3.76 -2.87 -7.52
CA THR A 70 -2.69 -3.79 -7.05
C THR A 70 -1.45 -3.66 -7.93
N ARG A 71 -1.62 -3.63 -9.25
CA ARG A 71 -0.51 -3.39 -10.18
C ARG A 71 0.13 -2.02 -9.97
N LEU A 72 -0.67 -0.95 -9.86
CA LEU A 72 -0.16 0.40 -9.57
C LEU A 72 0.65 0.46 -8.28
N LEU A 73 0.15 -0.14 -7.18
CA LEU A 73 0.88 -0.19 -5.91
C LEU A 73 2.24 -0.87 -6.09
N SER A 74 2.28 -1.99 -6.83
CA SER A 74 3.53 -2.69 -7.10
C SER A 74 4.55 -1.82 -7.86
N GLU A 75 4.09 -1.01 -8.82
CA GLU A 75 4.95 -0.10 -9.59
C GLU A 75 5.57 0.97 -8.68
N TYR A 76 4.79 1.61 -7.82
CA TYR A 76 5.30 2.61 -6.87
C TYR A 76 6.22 1.99 -5.81
N ILE A 77 5.93 0.79 -5.31
CA ILE A 77 6.79 0.09 -4.34
C ILE A 77 8.12 -0.28 -4.99
N LEU A 78 8.13 -0.84 -6.21
CA LEU A 78 9.36 -1.15 -6.93
C LEU A 78 10.15 0.13 -7.25
N GLN A 79 9.46 1.21 -7.63
CA GLN A 79 10.09 2.52 -7.83
C GLN A 79 10.78 3.00 -6.55
N PHE A 80 10.12 2.89 -5.39
CA PHE A 80 10.67 3.27 -4.10
C PHE A 80 11.88 2.42 -3.68
N ILE A 81 11.79 1.10 -3.88
CA ILE A 81 12.90 0.17 -3.64
C ILE A 81 14.13 0.58 -4.46
N ASN A 82 13.94 0.85 -5.75
CA ASN A 82 15.02 1.25 -6.64
C ASN A 82 15.58 2.64 -6.30
N GLU A 83 14.71 3.63 -6.07
CA GLU A 83 15.09 5.01 -5.78
C GLU A 83 15.94 5.14 -4.52
N TYR A 84 15.59 4.39 -3.46
CA TYR A 84 16.31 4.40 -2.18
C TYR A 84 17.35 3.29 -2.06
N ASN A 85 17.62 2.54 -3.14
CA ASN A 85 18.56 1.40 -3.17
C ASN A 85 18.34 0.40 -2.02
N ILE A 86 17.07 0.06 -1.75
CA ILE A 86 16.68 -0.82 -0.64
C ILE A 86 17.02 -2.27 -1.02
N SER A 87 17.93 -2.89 -0.26
CA SER A 87 18.41 -4.25 -0.55
C SER A 87 17.91 -5.33 0.41
N LYS A 88 17.33 -4.95 1.55
CA LYS A 88 16.82 -5.88 2.56
C LYS A 88 15.39 -5.54 2.93
N ILE A 89 14.47 -6.48 2.70
CA ILE A 89 13.06 -6.35 3.03
C ILE A 89 12.62 -7.68 3.62
N ASP A 90 12.09 -7.67 4.83
CA ASP A 90 11.52 -8.86 5.46
C ASP A 90 10.06 -9.05 5.02
N PHE A 91 9.30 -7.96 4.84
CA PHE A 91 7.97 -7.96 4.25
C PHE A 91 7.49 -6.55 3.88
N VAL A 92 6.42 -6.50 3.07
CA VAL A 92 5.65 -5.28 2.79
C VAL A 92 4.31 -5.35 3.52
N SER A 93 3.98 -4.28 4.23
CA SER A 93 2.71 -4.12 4.94
C SER A 93 1.87 -3.06 4.24
N SER A 94 0.91 -3.50 3.44
CA SER A 94 0.01 -2.61 2.69
C SER A 94 -1.34 -2.48 3.39
N HIS A 95 -1.74 -1.24 3.66
CA HIS A 95 -3.14 -0.93 3.98
C HIS A 95 -4.00 -0.98 2.71
N GLY A 96 -3.46 -0.54 1.57
CA GLY A 96 -4.21 -0.32 0.34
C GLY A 96 -5.07 0.94 0.39
N HIS A 97 -6.15 0.95 -0.39
CA HIS A 97 -7.13 2.05 -0.42
C HIS A 97 -8.52 1.58 -0.01
N THR A 98 -9.16 2.28 0.93
CA THR A 98 -10.49 1.90 1.40
C THR A 98 -11.55 2.24 0.36
N ALA A 99 -12.14 1.22 -0.26
CA ALA A 99 -13.24 1.35 -1.22
C ALA A 99 -14.61 1.31 -0.54
N PHE A 100 -14.79 0.45 0.45
CA PHE A 100 -16.01 0.36 1.24
C PHE A 100 -15.68 0.34 2.72
N HIS A 101 -16.44 1.09 3.51
CA HIS A 101 -16.33 1.12 4.96
C HIS A 101 -17.72 1.30 5.57
N ASP A 102 -18.30 0.19 6.03
CA ASP A 102 -19.58 0.15 6.72
C ASP A 102 -19.45 -0.67 8.02
N PRO A 103 -18.98 -0.06 9.11
CA PRO A 103 -18.85 -0.72 10.40
C PRO A 103 -20.19 -1.22 10.96
N SER A 104 -21.30 -0.57 10.61
CA SER A 104 -22.63 -0.95 11.10
C SER A 104 -23.04 -2.34 10.61
N ASN A 105 -22.57 -2.71 9.42
CA ASN A 105 -22.75 -4.04 8.83
C ASN A 105 -21.48 -4.90 8.89
N SER A 106 -20.46 -4.52 9.69
CA SER A 106 -19.17 -5.21 9.79
C SER A 106 -18.48 -5.44 8.44
N LEU A 107 -18.63 -4.51 7.50
CA LEU A 107 -18.11 -4.61 6.14
C LEU A 107 -17.00 -3.59 5.91
N THR A 108 -15.87 -4.06 5.41
CA THR A 108 -14.77 -3.22 4.93
C THR A 108 -14.14 -3.86 3.70
N TYR A 109 -13.69 -3.04 2.76
CA TYR A 109 -12.98 -3.51 1.58
C TYR A 109 -11.85 -2.55 1.24
N GLN A 110 -10.63 -3.08 1.22
CA GLN A 110 -9.40 -2.37 0.89
C GLN A 110 -8.85 -2.91 -0.43
N LEU A 111 -8.69 -2.02 -1.41
CA LEU A 111 -8.09 -2.31 -2.71
C LEU A 111 -6.57 -2.37 -2.61
N GLY A 112 -5.95 -3.09 -3.55
CA GLY A 112 -4.51 -3.14 -3.71
C GLY A 112 -3.83 -4.20 -2.86
N ASN A 113 -4.60 -5.12 -2.26
CA ASN A 113 -4.10 -6.13 -1.33
C ASN A 113 -4.27 -7.56 -1.86
N LEU A 114 -4.35 -7.74 -3.18
CA LEU A 114 -4.45 -9.06 -3.80
C LEU A 114 -3.09 -9.80 -3.74
N PRO A 115 -3.07 -11.14 -3.76
CA PRO A 115 -1.82 -11.94 -3.75
C PRO A 115 -0.83 -11.57 -4.86
N GLU A 116 -1.34 -11.04 -5.97
CA GLU A 116 -0.57 -10.52 -7.10
C GLU A 116 0.43 -9.45 -6.68
N LEU A 117 0.16 -8.68 -5.61
CA LEU A 117 1.12 -7.71 -5.07
C LEU A 117 2.45 -8.40 -4.71
N SER A 118 2.40 -9.50 -3.95
CA SER A 118 3.59 -10.28 -3.57
C SER A 118 4.28 -10.85 -4.81
N ASN A 119 3.50 -11.38 -5.78
CA ASN A 119 4.05 -11.91 -7.03
C ASN A 119 4.81 -10.85 -7.84
N TYR A 120 4.28 -9.62 -7.95
CA TYR A 120 4.93 -8.53 -8.67
C TYR A 120 6.18 -8.02 -7.97
N LEU A 121 6.21 -8.06 -6.63
CA LEU A 121 7.36 -7.61 -5.85
C LEU A 121 8.47 -8.66 -5.73
N GLY A 122 8.14 -9.94 -5.92
CA GLY A 122 9.06 -11.04 -5.68
C GLY A 122 9.42 -11.19 -4.19
N LEU A 123 8.49 -10.81 -3.30
CA LEU A 123 8.61 -10.84 -1.84
C LEU A 123 7.54 -11.72 -1.21
#